data_AF-A0ABD1S578-F1
#
_entry.id   AF-A0ABD1S578-F1
#
_cell.length_a   1.000
_cell.length_b   1.000
_cell.length_c   1.000
_cell.angle_alpha   90.00
_cell.angle_beta   90.00
_cell.angle_gamma   90.00
#
_symmetry.space_group_name_H-M   'P 1'
#
loop_
_entity.id
_entity.type
_entity.pdbx_description
1 polymer ?
#
loop_
_entity_poly.entity_id
_entity_poly.type
_entity_poly.pdbx_seq_one_letter_code
_entity_poly.pdbx_strand_id
1 'polypeptide(L)'
;MTEIFGVIRKKDKADYLRLGRKALKLNKILAINGDVLTGLAALGFAFVGFPDHGSWMVVLGVVAGALVSVVNTFEHGGQVGMVFEMYRSNAGFFKLMEESIESKLTENDMERRENGELFEMKVALQLERSLLQLRDLVASSSGKRDEDIEEFASKLF
;
A
#
# COMPACT_ATOMS: atom_id res chain seq x y z
N MET A 1 -6.60 5.47 24.43
CA MET A 1 -7.36 5.08 23.21
C MET A 1 -7.45 6.19 22.16
N THR A 2 -7.77 7.43 22.53
CA THR A 2 -7.86 8.57 21.57
C THR A 2 -6.55 8.84 20.81
N GLU A 3 -5.39 8.66 21.47
CA GLU A 3 -4.08 8.81 20.84
C GLU A 3 -3.81 7.71 19.80
N ILE A 4 -4.10 6.44 20.13
CA ILE A 4 -4.01 5.30 19.19
C ILE A 4 -4.90 5.52 17.96
N PHE A 5 -6.12 6.01 18.16
CA PHE A 5 -7.03 6.38 17.07
C PHE A 5 -6.39 7.42 16.14
N GLY A 6 -5.71 8.42 16.71
CA GLY A 6 -4.97 9.43 15.96
C GLY A 6 -3.85 8.82 15.09
N VAL A 7 -3.04 7.92 15.66
CA VAL A 7 -1.93 7.26 14.95
C VAL A 7 -2.45 6.38 13.81
N ILE A 8 -3.44 5.52 14.07
CA ILE A 8 -4.04 4.63 13.06
C ILE A 8 -4.61 5.43 11.88
N ARG A 9 -5.36 6.50 12.18
CA ARG A 9 -6.03 7.30 11.14
C ARG A 9 -5.05 8.11 10.31
N LYS A 10 -4.10 8.80 10.96
CA LYS A 10 -3.25 9.79 10.31
C LYS A 10 -2.02 9.16 9.66
N LYS A 11 -1.48 8.09 10.23
CA LYS A 11 -0.24 7.47 9.75
C LYS A 11 -0.53 6.20 8.97
N ASP A 12 -0.92 5.12 9.65
CA ASP A 12 -1.12 3.80 9.04
C ASP A 12 -2.06 3.89 7.83
N LYS A 13 -3.32 4.29 8.03
CA LYS A 13 -4.32 4.36 6.94
C LYS A 13 -3.92 5.28 5.79
N ALA A 14 -3.39 6.47 6.09
CA ALA A 14 -3.03 7.45 5.07
C ALA A 14 -1.88 6.96 4.19
N ASP A 15 -0.88 6.31 4.80
CA ASP A 15 0.25 5.74 4.07
C ASP A 15 -0.12 4.50 3.27
N TYR A 16 -0.93 3.56 3.80
CA TYR A 16 -1.41 2.41 3.02
C TYR A 16 -2.24 2.87 1.81
N LEU A 17 -3.10 3.89 1.95
CA LEU A 17 -3.84 4.46 0.82
C LEU A 17 -2.92 5.17 -0.19
N ARG A 18 -1.85 5.83 0.28
CA ARG A 18 -0.87 6.48 -0.59
C ARG A 18 -0.05 5.45 -1.38
N LEU A 19 0.39 4.38 -0.74
CA LEU A 19 1.10 3.26 -1.36
C LEU A 19 0.20 2.52 -2.35
N GLY A 20 -1.06 2.24 -1.98
CA GLY A 20 -2.07 1.70 -2.89
C GLY A 20 -2.27 2.59 -4.11
N ARG A 21 -2.41 3.91 -3.96
CA ARG A 21 -2.52 4.84 -5.10
C ARG A 21 -1.28 4.83 -6.00
N LYS A 22 -0.07 4.73 -5.43
CA LYS A 22 1.18 4.62 -6.22
C LYS A 22 1.22 3.32 -7.00
N ALA A 23 0.92 2.19 -6.36
CA ALA A 23 0.85 0.88 -7.00
C ALA A 23 -0.20 0.87 -8.13
N LEU A 24 -1.38 1.45 -7.90
CA LEU A 24 -2.43 1.55 -8.92
C LEU A 24 -2.01 2.42 -10.12
N LYS A 25 -1.34 3.55 -9.87
CA LYS A 25 -0.79 4.40 -10.94
C LYS A 25 0.25 3.64 -11.76
N LEU A 26 1.15 2.90 -11.10
CA LEU A 26 2.13 2.07 -11.79
C LEU A 26 1.45 1.00 -12.65
N ASN A 27 0.47 0.27 -12.10
CA ASN A 27 -0.29 -0.74 -12.83
C ASN A 27 -1.00 -0.14 -14.06
N LYS A 28 -1.62 1.05 -13.91
CA LYS A 28 -2.29 1.73 -15.01
C LYS A 28 -1.32 2.23 -16.10
N ILE A 29 -0.18 2.81 -15.70
CA ILE A 29 0.86 3.25 -16.63
C ILE A 29 1.40 2.03 -17.39
N LEU A 30 1.62 0.93 -16.69
CA LEU A 30 2.18 -0.27 -17.29
C LEU A 30 1.20 -0.94 -18.25
N ALA A 31 -0.10 -1.02 -17.91
CA ALA A 31 -1.14 -1.51 -18.82
C ALA A 31 -1.24 -0.68 -20.10
N ILE A 32 -1.18 0.65 -19.99
CA ILE A 32 -1.16 1.55 -21.16
C ILE A 32 0.12 1.33 -21.99
N ASN A 33 1.26 1.18 -21.32
CA ASN A 33 2.54 0.96 -22.00
C ASN A 33 2.67 -0.46 -22.57
N GLY A 34 1.99 -1.48 -22.05
CA GLY A 34 1.98 -2.84 -22.59
C GLY A 34 1.45 -2.88 -24.02
N ASP A 35 0.32 -2.22 -24.27
CA ASP A 35 -0.26 -2.07 -25.61
C ASP A 35 0.63 -1.22 -26.54
N VAL A 36 1.15 -0.09 -26.04
CA VAL A 36 2.02 0.80 -26.82
C VAL A 36 3.33 0.13 -27.18
N LEU A 37 3.92 -0.63 -26.26
CA LEU A 37 5.20 -1.30 -26.45
C LEU A 37 5.06 -2.53 -27.35
N THR A 38 3.94 -3.24 -27.26
CA THR A 38 3.56 -4.29 -28.22
C THR A 38 3.38 -3.70 -29.62
N GLY A 39 2.73 -2.54 -29.73
CA GLY A 39 2.62 -1.80 -30.99
C GLY A 39 3.97 -1.34 -31.55
N LEU A 40 4.86 -0.83 -30.70
CA LEU A 40 6.19 -0.38 -31.10
C LEU A 40 7.09 -1.56 -31.50
N ALA A 41 6.99 -2.69 -30.83
CA ALA A 41 7.68 -3.93 -31.20
C ALA A 41 7.20 -4.45 -32.57
N ALA A 42 5.89 -4.38 -32.85
CA ALA A 42 5.34 -4.77 -34.16
C ALA A 42 5.86 -3.86 -35.29
N LEU A 43 5.95 -2.55 -35.07
CA LEU A 43 6.56 -1.61 -36.01
C LEU A 43 8.07 -1.84 -36.19
N GLY A 44 8.79 -2.16 -35.10
CA GLY A 44 10.22 -2.48 -35.15
C GLY A 44 10.50 -3.76 -35.95
N PHE A 45 9.67 -4.79 -35.81
CA PHE A 45 9.79 -6.05 -36.56
C PHE A 45 9.57 -5.86 -38.07
N ALA A 46 8.66 -4.96 -38.46
CA ALA A 46 8.43 -4.62 -39.86
C ALA A 46 9.64 -3.93 -40.52
N PHE A 47 10.48 -3.23 -39.73
CA PHE A 47 11.69 -2.57 -40.21
C PHE A 47 12.92 -3.48 -40.24
N VAL A 48 13.03 -4.48 -39.35
CA VAL A 48 14.17 -5.43 -39.30
C VAL A 48 14.34 -6.24 -40.59
N GLY A 49 13.34 -6.31 -41.47
CA GLY A 49 13.40 -7.00 -42.76
C GLY A 49 14.18 -6.30 -43.88
N PHE A 50 14.61 -5.04 -43.73
CA PHE A 50 15.40 -4.34 -44.77
C PHE A 50 16.92 -4.62 -44.65
N PRO A 51 17.71 -4.65 -45.74
CA PRO A 51 19.10 -5.14 -45.67
C PRO A 51 20.14 -4.15 -45.11
N ASP A 52 19.81 -2.86 -44.92
CA ASP A 52 20.77 -1.77 -44.69
C ASP A 52 20.75 -1.19 -43.25
N HIS A 53 20.75 -2.05 -42.22
CA HIS A 53 20.59 -1.59 -40.83
C HIS A 53 21.90 -1.26 -40.13
N GLY A 54 22.12 0.02 -39.86
CA GLY A 54 23.25 0.51 -39.05
C GLY A 54 23.16 0.10 -37.56
N SER A 55 24.31 0.11 -36.87
CA SER A 55 24.48 -0.27 -35.45
C SER A 55 23.45 0.32 -34.48
N TRP A 56 22.82 1.44 -34.82
CA TRP A 56 21.78 2.11 -34.03
C TRP A 56 20.48 1.31 -33.94
N MET A 57 20.10 0.58 -34.99
CA MET A 57 18.84 -0.15 -35.01
C MET A 57 18.88 -1.43 -34.15
N VAL A 58 20.06 -2.04 -34.03
CA VAL A 58 20.32 -3.17 -33.11
C VAL A 58 20.18 -2.71 -31.66
N VAL A 59 20.72 -1.54 -31.31
CA VAL A 59 20.60 -0.97 -29.96
C VAL A 59 19.14 -0.68 -29.61
N LEU A 60 18.37 -0.09 -30.53
CA LEU A 60 16.93 0.15 -30.33
C LEU A 60 16.15 -1.16 -30.16
N GLY A 61 16.47 -2.19 -30.94
CA GLY A 61 15.85 -3.51 -30.81
C GLY A 61 16.11 -4.16 -29.43
N VAL A 62 17.35 -4.09 -28.94
CA VAL A 62 17.72 -4.63 -27.61
C VAL A 62 17.03 -3.85 -26.49
N VAL A 63 17.00 -2.52 -26.56
CA VAL A 63 16.33 -1.68 -25.55
C VAL A 63 14.82 -1.93 -25.57
N ALA A 64 14.20 -2.02 -26.74
CA ALA A 64 12.78 -2.33 -26.87
C ALA A 64 12.46 -3.74 -26.34
N GLY A 65 13.26 -4.75 -26.69
CA GLY A 65 13.08 -6.12 -26.20
C GLY A 65 13.25 -6.25 -24.68
N ALA A 66 14.25 -5.58 -24.10
CA ALA A 66 14.42 -5.51 -22.66
C ALA A 66 13.21 -4.85 -21.98
N LEU A 67 12.69 -3.76 -22.55
CA LEU A 67 11.53 -3.06 -22.02
C LEU A 67 10.27 -3.94 -22.10
N VAL A 68 10.09 -4.71 -23.19
CA VAL A 68 8.98 -5.69 -23.34
C VAL A 68 9.09 -6.79 -22.28
N SER A 69 10.30 -7.30 -22.02
CA SER A 69 10.51 -8.31 -20.98
C SER A 69 10.16 -7.80 -19.58
N VAL A 70 10.52 -6.54 -19.27
CA VAL A 70 10.18 -5.89 -17.99
C VAL A 70 8.67 -5.72 -17.89
N VAL A 71 8.02 -5.15 -18.93
CA VAL A 71 6.57 -4.95 -18.95
C VAL A 71 5.83 -6.27 -18.83
N ASN A 72 6.21 -7.30 -19.60
CA ASN A 72 5.62 -8.63 -19.53
C ASN A 72 5.80 -9.27 -18.14
N THR A 73 6.97 -9.09 -17.50
CA THR A 73 7.22 -9.61 -16.16
C THR A 73 6.36 -8.92 -15.11
N PHE A 74 6.13 -7.62 -15.21
CA PHE A 74 5.25 -6.91 -14.30
C PHE A 74 3.75 -7.16 -14.58
N GLU A 75 3.37 -7.29 -15.84
CA GLU A 75 1.99 -7.51 -16.29
C GLU A 75 1.51 -8.94 -16.04
N HIS A 76 2.34 -9.95 -16.34
CA HIS A 76 2.03 -11.37 -16.11
C HIS A 76 2.61 -11.95 -14.81
N GLY A 77 3.81 -11.53 -14.40
CA GLY A 77 4.49 -12.07 -13.21
C GLY A 77 4.32 -11.24 -11.94
N GLY A 78 3.95 -9.96 -12.07
CA GLY A 78 4.08 -8.98 -11.00
C GLY A 78 2.93 -8.93 -10.00
N GLN A 79 1.76 -9.52 -10.32
CA GLN A 79 0.60 -9.51 -9.41
C GLN A 79 0.37 -8.13 -8.76
N VAL A 80 0.64 -7.05 -9.51
CA VAL A 80 0.69 -5.69 -8.95
C VAL A 80 -0.70 -5.27 -8.47
N GLY A 81 -1.75 -5.85 -9.09
CA GLY A 81 -3.13 -5.82 -8.60
C GLY A 81 -3.32 -6.50 -7.25
N MET A 82 -2.64 -7.63 -6.97
CA MET A 82 -2.69 -8.29 -5.67
C MET A 82 -1.96 -7.50 -4.59
N VAL A 83 -0.84 -6.85 -4.93
CA VAL A 83 -0.16 -5.90 -4.03
C VAL A 83 -1.04 -4.68 -3.75
N PHE A 84 -1.72 -4.15 -4.77
CA PHE A 84 -2.70 -3.08 -4.60
C PHE A 84 -3.85 -3.52 -3.68
N GLU A 85 -4.41 -4.71 -3.89
CA GLU A 85 -5.45 -5.28 -3.04
C GLU A 85 -4.97 -5.50 -1.62
N MET A 86 -3.71 -5.88 -1.40
CA MET A 86 -3.10 -5.95 -0.07
C MET A 86 -3.08 -4.57 0.60
N TYR A 87 -2.57 -3.53 -0.06
CA TYR A 87 -2.59 -2.16 0.47
C TYR A 87 -4.01 -1.67 0.75
N ARG A 88 -4.96 -1.97 -0.15
CA ARG A 88 -6.38 -1.62 0.00
C ARG A 88 -7.04 -2.36 1.16
N SER A 89 -6.75 -3.65 1.31
CA SER A 89 -7.23 -4.51 2.40
C SER A 89 -6.73 -4.02 3.75
N ASN A 90 -5.42 -3.71 3.86
CA ASN A 90 -4.83 -3.18 5.09
C ASN A 90 -5.45 -1.83 5.47
N ALA A 91 -5.65 -0.92 4.50
CA ALA A 91 -6.34 0.34 4.76
C ALA A 91 -7.80 0.14 5.24
N GLY A 92 -8.49 -0.89 4.71
CA GLY A 92 -9.82 -1.29 5.15
C GLY A 92 -9.83 -1.84 6.58
N PHE A 93 -8.85 -2.67 6.94
CA PHE A 93 -8.67 -3.17 8.30
C PHE A 93 -8.50 -2.04 9.31
N PHE A 94 -7.61 -1.08 9.03
CA PHE A 94 -7.42 0.08 9.90
C PHE A 94 -8.67 0.96 10.01
N LYS A 95 -9.46 1.09 8.93
CA LYS A 95 -10.74 1.81 8.97
C LYS A 95 -11.76 1.13 9.89
N LEU A 96 -11.89 -0.20 9.83
CA LEU A 96 -12.81 -0.92 10.72
C LEU A 96 -12.37 -0.83 12.19
N MET A 97 -11.06 -0.84 12.45
CA MET A 97 -10.52 -0.64 13.79
C MET A 97 -10.79 0.79 14.31
N GLU A 98 -10.61 1.79 13.46
CA GLU A 98 -10.95 3.19 13.73
C GLU A 98 -12.43 3.35 14.11
N GLU A 99 -13.33 2.82 13.28
CA GLU A 99 -14.79 2.84 13.53
C GLU A 99 -15.16 2.09 14.82
N SER A 100 -14.49 0.98 15.13
CA SER A 100 -14.69 0.25 16.38
C SER A 100 -14.25 1.06 17.61
N ILE A 101 -13.14 1.81 17.53
CA ILE A 101 -12.68 2.67 18.63
C ILE A 101 -13.62 3.86 18.80
N GLU A 102 -14.05 4.50 17.72
CA GLU A 102 -14.97 5.64 17.75
C GLU A 102 -16.35 5.26 18.29
N SER A 103 -16.89 4.11 17.85
CA SER A 103 -18.15 3.58 18.36
C SER A 103 -18.08 3.33 19.86
N LYS A 104 -16.98 2.76 20.37
CA LYS A 104 -16.82 2.51 21.81
C LYS A 104 -16.58 3.78 22.64
N LEU A 105 -15.97 4.82 22.06
CA LEU A 105 -15.82 6.12 22.72
C LEU A 105 -17.15 6.89 22.78
N THR A 106 -18.02 6.71 21.80
CA THR A 106 -19.32 7.39 21.69
C THR A 106 -20.47 6.59 22.32
N GLU A 107 -20.22 5.34 22.71
CA GLU A 107 -21.19 4.45 23.37
C GLU A 107 -21.56 4.99 24.76
N ASN A 108 -22.79 5.50 24.88
CA ASN A 108 -23.35 6.03 26.13
C ASN A 108 -24.14 4.96 26.91
N ASP A 109 -24.47 3.83 26.26
CA ASP A 109 -25.19 2.72 26.88
C ASP A 109 -24.25 1.87 27.74
N MET A 110 -24.50 1.85 29.06
CA MET A 110 -23.70 1.09 30.01
C MET A 110 -23.83 -0.42 29.83
N GLU A 111 -24.96 -0.93 29.31
CA GLU A 111 -25.18 -2.37 29.12
C GLU A 111 -24.45 -2.92 27.89
N ARG A 112 -24.17 -2.06 26.89
CA ARG A 112 -23.43 -2.42 25.67
C ARG A 112 -21.93 -2.11 25.77
N ARG A 113 -21.51 -1.52 26.89
CA ARG A 113 -20.13 -1.12 27.12
C ARG A 113 -19.26 -2.35 27.34
N GLU A 114 -18.29 -2.54 26.46
CA GLU A 114 -17.28 -3.58 26.61
C GLU A 114 -16.33 -3.19 27.76
N ASN A 115 -15.77 -4.17 28.47
CA ASN A 115 -14.75 -3.89 29.47
C ASN A 115 -13.55 -3.18 28.81
N GLY A 116 -13.17 -2.01 29.34
CA GLY A 116 -12.09 -1.19 28.79
C GLY A 116 -10.77 -1.94 28.67
N GLU A 117 -10.42 -2.79 29.63
CA GLU A 117 -9.19 -3.59 29.57
C GLU A 117 -9.23 -4.68 28.50
N LEU A 118 -10.39 -5.34 28.33
CA LEU A 118 -10.57 -6.34 27.27
C LEU A 118 -10.53 -5.70 25.88
N PHE A 119 -11.09 -4.50 25.76
CA PHE A 119 -11.05 -3.72 24.53
C PHE A 119 -9.63 -3.26 24.18
N GLU A 120 -8.88 -2.74 25.16
CA GLU A 120 -7.45 -2.42 24.98
C GLU A 120 -6.64 -3.64 24.56
N MET A 121 -6.89 -4.81 25.17
CA MET A 121 -6.20 -6.05 24.83
C MET A 121 -6.55 -6.52 23.42
N LYS A 122 -7.81 -6.40 23.01
CA LYS A 122 -8.26 -6.71 21.65
C LYS A 122 -7.55 -5.83 20.62
N VAL A 123 -7.49 -4.52 20.84
CA VAL A 123 -6.80 -3.58 19.94
C VAL A 123 -5.30 -3.85 19.92
N ALA A 124 -4.67 -4.13 21.07
CA ALA A 124 -3.27 -4.51 21.14
C ALA A 124 -2.97 -5.76 20.29
N LEU A 125 -3.77 -6.82 20.46
CA LEU A 125 -3.65 -8.05 19.68
C LEU A 125 -3.85 -7.82 18.18
N GLN A 126 -4.84 -7.03 17.79
CA GLN A 126 -5.08 -6.70 16.38
C GLN A 126 -3.98 -5.84 15.75
N LEU A 127 -3.24 -5.07 16.55
CA LEU A 127 -2.04 -4.35 16.13
C LEU A 127 -0.75 -5.18 16.24
N GLU A 128 -0.87 -6.44 16.68
CA GLU A 128 0.24 -7.33 17.04
C GLU A 128 1.24 -6.72 18.04
N ARG A 129 0.72 -5.94 18.98
CA ARG A 129 1.47 -5.44 20.13
C ARG A 129 1.07 -6.15 21.41
N SER A 130 2.02 -6.23 22.34
CA SER A 130 1.67 -6.46 23.74
C SER A 130 0.99 -5.21 24.33
N LEU A 131 0.18 -5.40 25.37
CA LEU A 131 -0.46 -4.29 26.09
C LEU A 131 0.53 -3.23 26.57
N LEU A 132 1.73 -3.65 27.02
CA LEU A 132 2.79 -2.74 27.46
C LEU A 132 3.33 -1.90 26.30
N GLN A 133 3.56 -2.50 25.13
CA GLN A 133 4.04 -1.79 23.94
C GLN A 133 2.98 -0.85 23.36
N LEU A 134 1.69 -1.16 23.55
CA LEU A 134 0.61 -0.27 23.15
C LEU A 134 0.55 0.95 24.08
N ARG A 135 0.73 0.76 25.40
CA ARG A 135 0.78 1.85 26.37
C ARG A 135 2.02 2.73 26.20
N ASP A 136 3.15 2.15 25.82
CA ASP A 136 4.37 2.90 25.50
C ASP A 136 4.22 3.72 24.20
N LEU A 137 3.53 3.17 23.19
CA LEU A 137 3.15 3.92 21.98
C LEU A 137 2.24 5.13 22.32
N VAL A 138 1.25 4.92 23.20
CA VAL A 138 0.39 5.98 23.73
C VAL A 138 1.24 7.06 24.41
N ALA A 139 2.10 6.68 25.35
CA ALA A 139 2.96 7.62 26.07
C ALA A 139 3.92 8.38 25.15
N SER A 140 4.50 7.71 24.15
CA SER A 140 5.44 8.31 23.20
C SER A 140 4.78 9.16 22.12
N SER A 141 3.50 8.94 21.82
CA SER A 141 2.70 9.77 20.90
C SER A 141 2.02 10.96 21.60
N SER A 142 1.85 10.88 22.93
CA SER A 142 1.26 11.94 23.73
C SER A 142 2.10 13.23 23.67
N GLY A 143 1.49 14.34 23.24
CA GLY A 143 2.13 15.65 23.18
C GLY A 143 3.11 15.87 22.01
N LYS A 144 3.33 14.87 21.14
CA LYS A 144 4.12 15.06 19.91
C LYS A 144 3.25 15.67 18.80
N ARG A 145 3.88 16.48 17.94
CA ARG A 145 3.24 16.94 16.70
C ARG A 145 3.17 15.76 15.73
N ASP A 146 2.17 15.79 14.86
CA ASP A 146 1.87 14.69 13.93
C ASP A 146 3.08 14.26 13.05
N GLU A 147 4.03 15.16 12.79
CA GLU A 147 5.24 14.92 12.00
C GLU A 147 6.34 14.17 12.77
N ASP A 148 6.29 14.19 14.11
CA ASP A 148 7.31 13.66 15.02
C ASP A 148 6.98 12.22 15.51
N ILE A 149 5.82 11.67 15.11
CA ILE A 149 5.43 10.29 15.40
C ILE A 149 6.06 9.41 14.34
N GLU A 150 7.23 8.82 14.62
CA GLU A 150 7.94 7.95 13.66
C GLU A 150 7.36 6.53 13.57
N GLU A 151 6.73 6.03 14.63
CA GLU A 151 6.32 4.63 14.77
C GLU A 151 4.88 4.38 14.27
N PHE A 152 4.66 3.28 13.54
CA PHE A 152 3.33 2.81 13.13
C PHE A 152 2.59 2.16 14.31
N ALA A 153 1.26 2.22 14.31
CA ALA A 153 0.49 1.56 15.37
C ALA A 153 0.59 0.02 15.24
N SER A 154 0.49 -0.50 14.02
CA SER A 154 0.72 -1.92 13.72
C SER A 154 2.20 -2.26 13.64
N LYS A 155 2.57 -3.47 14.09
CA LYS A 155 3.90 -4.06 13.87
C LYS A 155 3.96 -5.05 12.71
N LEU A 156 2.81 -5.41 12.15
CA LEU A 156 2.65 -6.46 11.16
C LEU A 156 3.01 -5.97 9.74
N PHE A 157 2.83 -4.67 9.49
CA PHE A 157 2.91 -4.07 8.17
C PHE A 157 3.81 -2.84 8.09
#